data_AF-A0A8D8X0W3-F1
#
_entry.id   AF-A0A8D8X0W3-F1
#
_cell.length_a   1.000
_cell.length_b   1.000
_cell.length_c   1.000
_cell.angle_alpha   90.00
_cell.angle_beta   90.00
_cell.angle_gamma   90.00
#
_symmetry.space_group_name_H-M   'P 1'
#
loop_
_entity.id
_entity.type
_entity.pdbx_description
1 polymer ?
#
loop_
_entity_poly.entity_id
_entity_poly.type
_entity_poly.pdbx_seq_one_letter_code
_entity_poly.pdbx_strand_id
1 'polypeptide(L)'
;MLYGGEFSNVVEILKEFYEKFNKIGVKVVTFFGNSKSKGRRSQWIERRYSDITKVNGFMRDNEPLTKMPSDLEDTMAAVIQFVLKEPIVHSLTENDNEIVAYARKHKSFGILSQDTDYVIAHAAKYYLPI
;
A
#
# COMPACT_ATOMS: atom_id res chain seq x y z
N MET A 1 -12.08 1.82 24.14
CA MET A 1 -12.27 0.79 23.10
C MET A 1 -12.84 1.49 21.86
N LEU A 2 -11.99 2.02 20.96
CA LEU A 2 -12.45 2.76 19.77
C LEU A 2 -11.82 2.27 18.45
N TYR A 3 -10.82 1.39 18.49
CA TYR A 3 -10.06 0.99 17.28
C TYR A 3 -10.50 -0.35 16.64
N GLY A 4 -11.28 -1.19 17.33
CA GLY A 4 -11.63 -2.53 16.83
C GLY A 4 -12.68 -2.54 15.70
N GLY A 5 -13.63 -1.60 15.75
CA GLY A 5 -14.70 -1.48 14.74
C GLY A 5 -14.17 -0.95 13.41
N GLU A 6 -13.34 0.09 13.46
CA GLU A 6 -12.74 0.70 12.27
C GLU A 6 -11.83 -0.28 11.52
N PHE A 7 -11.04 -1.07 12.25
CA PHE A 7 -10.18 -2.07 11.63
C PHE A 7 -10.98 -3.20 10.96
N SER A 8 -12.07 -3.66 11.59
CA SER A 8 -12.95 -4.68 11.02
C SER A 8 -13.56 -4.22 9.68
N ASN A 9 -13.96 -2.95 9.60
CA ASN A 9 -14.47 -2.35 8.36
C ASN A 9 -13.39 -2.30 7.26
N VAL A 10 -12.14 -1.99 7.61
CA VAL A 10 -11.02 -2.01 6.65
C VAL A 10 -10.80 -3.42 6.09
N VAL A 11 -10.86 -4.45 6.93
CA VAL A 11 -10.74 -5.85 6.49
C VAL A 11 -11.87 -6.23 5.54
N GLU A 12 -13.11 -5.79 5.82
CA GLU A 12 -14.27 -6.05 4.97
C GLU A 12 -14.14 -5.36 3.61
N ILE A 13 -13.73 -4.09 3.58
CA ILE A 13 -13.46 -3.35 2.34
C ILE A 13 -12.37 -4.03 1.51
N LEU A 14 -11.27 -4.48 2.14
CA LEU A 14 -10.21 -5.21 1.44
C LEU A 14 -10.74 -6.52 0.87
N LYS A 15 -11.51 -7.28 1.64
CA LYS A 15 -12.11 -8.53 1.19
C LYS A 15 -12.98 -8.30 -0.05
N GLU A 16 -13.89 -7.33 -0.01
CA GLU A 16 -14.72 -6.99 -1.16
C GLU A 16 -13.92 -6.57 -2.40
N PHE A 17 -12.83 -5.83 -2.19
CA PHE A 17 -11.94 -5.41 -3.26
C PHE A 17 -11.33 -6.61 -4.00
N TYR A 18 -10.69 -7.55 -3.29
CA TYR A 18 -10.13 -8.75 -3.92
C TYR A 18 -11.21 -9.64 -4.53
N GLU A 19 -12.34 -9.83 -3.85
CA GLU A 19 -13.45 -10.64 -4.37
C GLU A 19 -13.99 -10.12 -5.70
N LYS A 20 -14.08 -8.80 -5.88
CA LYS A 20 -14.54 -8.20 -7.15
C LYS A 20 -13.62 -8.56 -8.32
N PHE A 21 -12.30 -8.54 -8.12
CA PHE A 21 -11.33 -8.95 -9.14
C PHE A 21 -11.33 -10.47 -9.36
N ASN A 22 -11.35 -11.26 -8.28
CA ASN A 22 -11.37 -12.71 -8.38
C ASN A 22 -12.62 -13.22 -9.12
N LYS A 23 -13.78 -12.60 -8.91
CA LYS A 23 -15.03 -12.93 -9.63
C LYS A 23 -14.94 -12.77 -11.14
N ILE A 24 -14.09 -11.87 -11.63
CA ILE A 24 -13.82 -11.67 -13.07
C ILE A 24 -12.56 -12.41 -13.54
N GLY A 25 -11.99 -13.29 -12.72
CA GLY A 25 -10.80 -14.08 -13.05
C GLY A 25 -9.49 -13.28 -13.02
N VAL A 26 -9.48 -12.08 -12.40
CA VAL A 26 -8.28 -11.25 -12.25
C VAL A 26 -7.67 -11.50 -10.88
N LYS A 27 -6.39 -11.87 -10.86
CA LYS A 27 -5.61 -12.03 -9.64
C LYS A 27 -4.83 -10.76 -9.33
N VAL A 28 -5.13 -10.12 -8.21
CA VAL A 28 -4.40 -8.93 -7.72
C VAL A 28 -3.21 -9.40 -6.89
N VAL A 29 -2.01 -8.86 -7.18
CA VAL A 29 -0.79 -9.11 -6.39
C VAL A 29 -0.34 -7.80 -5.76
N THR A 30 -0.31 -7.75 -4.44
CA THR A 30 -0.06 -6.50 -3.69
C THR A 30 1.37 -6.46 -3.17
N PHE A 31 2.03 -5.33 -3.37
CA PHE A 31 3.41 -5.15 -2.96
C PHE A 31 3.53 -4.23 -1.75
N PHE A 32 4.26 -4.68 -0.74
CA PHE A 32 4.58 -3.94 0.47
C PHE A 32 6.07 -3.69 0.54
N GLY A 33 6.53 -2.51 0.93
CA GLY A 33 7.96 -2.23 0.96
C GLY A 33 8.33 -0.86 1.55
N ASN A 34 9.24 -0.87 2.52
CA ASN A 34 9.73 0.32 3.21
C ASN A 34 11.04 0.87 2.65
N SER A 35 11.66 0.17 1.70
CA SER A 35 12.99 0.54 1.23
C SER A 35 12.88 1.65 0.18
N LYS A 36 13.34 2.85 0.54
CA LYS A 36 13.52 3.99 -0.38
C LYS A 36 15.01 4.14 -0.65
N SER A 37 15.39 4.47 -1.89
CA SER A 37 16.78 4.76 -2.25
C SER A 37 17.41 5.77 -1.31
N LYS A 38 18.74 5.67 -1.11
CA LYS A 38 19.51 6.54 -0.21
C LYS A 38 19.28 8.04 -0.49
N GLY A 39 18.95 8.43 -1.73
CA GLY A 39 18.64 9.81 -2.12
C GLY A 39 17.27 10.33 -1.67
N ARG A 40 16.27 9.45 -1.45
CA ARG A 40 14.91 9.82 -1.01
C ARG A 40 14.72 9.69 0.51
N ARG A 41 15.71 9.14 1.22
CA ARG A 41 15.65 8.91 2.67
C ARG A 41 15.59 10.21 3.47
N SER A 42 16.36 11.23 3.10
CA SER A 42 16.35 12.53 3.81
C SER A 42 14.97 13.19 3.76
N GLN A 43 14.34 13.23 2.58
CA GLN A 43 12.98 13.74 2.40
C GLN A 43 11.94 12.89 3.12
N TRP A 44 12.10 11.56 3.14
CA TRP A 44 11.23 10.68 3.91
C TRP A 44 11.35 10.93 5.41
N ILE A 45 12.57 11.08 5.93
CA ILE A 45 12.82 11.39 7.35
C ILE A 45 12.16 12.72 7.70
N GLU A 46 12.35 13.75 6.89
CA GLU A 46 11.75 15.08 7.09
C GLU A 46 10.21 15.02 7.12
N ARG A 47 9.59 14.32 6.16
CA ARG A 47 8.14 14.07 6.15
C ARG A 47 7.69 13.29 7.38
N ARG A 48 8.45 12.27 7.79
CA ARG A 48 8.13 11.44 8.95
C ARG A 48 8.17 12.24 10.24
N TYR A 49 9.19 13.09 10.42
CA TYR A 49 9.28 14.00 11.56
C TYR A 49 8.13 15.00 11.54
N SER A 50 7.81 15.61 10.40
CA SER A 50 6.65 16.51 10.29
C SER A 50 5.34 15.80 10.65
N ASP A 51 5.15 14.56 10.20
CA ASP A 51 3.95 13.78 10.51
C ASP A 51 3.87 13.42 12.00
N ILE A 52 4.99 13.00 12.63
CA ILE A 52 5.05 12.74 14.07
C ILE A 52 4.75 14.00 14.89
N THR A 53 5.29 15.17 14.49
CA THR A 53 5.00 16.43 15.18
C THR A 53 3.53 16.81 15.08
N LYS A 54 2.90 16.59 13.92
CA LYS A 54 1.45 16.82 13.73
C LYS A 54 0.61 15.85 14.56
N VAL A 55 0.96 14.56 14.56
CA VAL A 55 0.33 13.52 15.38
C VAL A 55 0.40 13.88 16.86
N ASN A 56 1.56 14.36 17.35
CA ASN A 56 1.72 14.81 18.74
C ASN A 56 0.89 16.06 19.06
N GLY A 57 0.67 16.95 18.09
CA GLY A 57 -0.27 18.07 18.22
C GLY A 57 -1.70 17.58 18.37
N PHE A 58 -2.17 16.75 17.43
CA PHE A 58 -3.52 16.18 17.45
C PHE A 58 -3.80 15.36 18.73
N MET A 59 -2.84 14.58 19.21
CA MET A 59 -2.98 13.84 20.47
C MET A 59 -3.05 14.75 21.70
N ARG A 60 -2.38 15.91 21.69
CA ARG A 60 -2.50 16.91 22.76
C ARG A 60 -3.86 17.61 22.73
N ASP A 61 -4.41 17.81 21.53
CA ASP A 61 -5.64 18.57 21.30
C ASP A 61 -6.90 17.68 21.21
N ASN A 62 -6.79 16.35 21.43
CA ASN A 62 -7.85 15.34 21.26
C ASN A 62 -8.52 15.35 19.88
N GLU A 63 -7.80 15.76 18.84
CA GLU A 63 -8.31 15.76 17.48
C GLU A 63 -8.08 14.41 16.78
N PRO A 64 -9.01 13.96 15.92
CA PRO A 64 -8.92 12.67 15.26
C PRO A 64 -7.70 12.60 14.33
N LEU A 65 -6.91 11.52 14.49
CA LEU A 65 -5.75 11.25 13.66
C LEU A 65 -6.19 10.88 12.24
N THR A 66 -5.86 11.73 11.28
CA THR A 66 -6.24 11.57 9.85
C THR A 66 -5.23 10.79 9.01
N LYS A 67 -4.09 10.36 9.58
CA LYS A 67 -3.05 9.58 8.89
C LYS A 67 -2.78 8.24 9.57
N MET A 68 -2.71 7.18 8.77
CA MET A 68 -2.41 5.83 9.23
C MET A 68 -0.95 5.70 9.73
N PRO A 69 -0.71 5.05 10.89
CA PRO A 69 0.64 4.72 11.37
C PRO A 69 1.36 3.73 10.45
N SER A 70 2.70 3.77 10.40
CA SER A 70 3.52 2.82 9.60
C SER A 70 3.34 1.37 10.01
N ASP A 71 3.00 1.11 11.27
CA ASP A 71 2.77 -0.24 11.82
C ASP A 71 1.55 -0.91 11.18
N LEU A 72 0.76 -0.15 10.44
CA LEU A 72 -0.38 -0.64 9.71
C LEU A 72 0.00 -1.27 8.38
N GLU A 73 1.13 -0.92 7.74
CA GLU A 73 1.53 -1.56 6.48
C GLU A 73 1.81 -3.07 6.68
N ASP A 74 2.56 -3.42 7.72
CA ASP A 74 2.86 -4.81 8.07
C ASP A 74 1.58 -5.55 8.54
N THR A 75 0.73 -4.85 9.29
CA THR A 75 -0.57 -5.39 9.71
C THR A 75 -1.48 -5.67 8.50
N MET A 76 -1.54 -4.77 7.52
CA MET A 76 -2.31 -4.95 6.28
C MET A 76 -1.76 -6.08 5.43
N ALA A 77 -0.43 -6.17 5.30
CA ALA A 77 0.21 -7.28 4.61
C ALA A 77 -0.17 -8.62 5.25
N ALA A 78 -0.11 -8.71 6.58
CA ALA A 78 -0.50 -9.90 7.32
C ALA A 78 -1.98 -10.25 7.15
N VAL A 79 -2.88 -9.26 7.18
CA VAL A 79 -4.32 -9.47 6.91
C VAL A 79 -4.51 -10.04 5.51
N ILE A 80 -3.94 -9.40 4.49
CA ILE A 80 -4.12 -9.83 3.09
C ILE A 80 -3.57 -11.24 2.89
N GLN A 81 -2.37 -11.53 3.40
CA GLN A 81 -1.73 -12.83 3.23
C GLN A 81 -2.40 -13.94 4.05
N PHE A 82 -2.65 -13.70 5.34
CA PHE A 82 -3.04 -14.76 6.26
C PHE A 82 -4.54 -14.83 6.52
N VAL A 83 -5.28 -13.72 6.43
CA VAL A 83 -6.73 -13.71 6.61
C VAL A 83 -7.44 -13.87 5.27
N LEU A 84 -7.08 -13.04 4.28
CA LEU A 84 -7.73 -13.05 2.96
C LEU A 84 -7.14 -14.13 2.02
N LYS A 85 -5.95 -14.66 2.33
CA LYS A 85 -5.23 -15.66 1.52
C LYS A 85 -4.89 -15.17 0.11
N GLU A 86 -4.70 -13.86 -0.02
CA GLU A 86 -4.36 -13.21 -1.28
C GLU A 86 -2.84 -13.08 -1.44
N PRO A 87 -2.32 -13.07 -2.68
CA PRO A 87 -0.89 -13.03 -2.93
C PRO A 87 -0.31 -11.65 -2.61
N ILE A 88 0.77 -11.64 -1.86
CA ILE A 88 1.54 -10.42 -1.59
C ILE A 88 3.02 -10.63 -1.93
N VAL A 89 3.73 -9.52 -2.12
CA VAL A 89 5.18 -9.46 -2.25
C VAL A 89 5.72 -8.44 -1.26
N HIS A 90 6.66 -8.87 -0.42
CA HIS A 90 7.47 -7.94 0.37
C HIS A 90 8.69 -7.53 -0.45
N SER A 91 8.74 -6.27 -0.85
CA SER A 91 9.81 -5.71 -1.64
C SER A 91 11.10 -5.63 -0.83
N LEU A 92 12.20 -6.07 -1.42
CA LEU A 92 13.54 -6.02 -0.82
C LEU A 92 14.27 -4.72 -1.18
N THR A 93 13.81 -4.06 -2.24
CA THR A 93 14.35 -2.82 -2.81
C THR A 93 13.22 -1.80 -2.99
N GLU A 94 13.38 -0.81 -3.88
CA GLU A 94 12.32 0.19 -4.10
C GLU A 94 11.10 -0.49 -4.72
N ASN A 95 9.96 -0.35 -4.06
CA ASN A 95 8.70 -1.00 -4.43
C ASN A 95 8.35 -0.74 -5.91
N ASP A 96 8.55 0.50 -6.38
CA ASP A 96 8.25 0.88 -7.77
C ASP A 96 9.05 0.07 -8.80
N ASN A 97 10.33 -0.16 -8.54
CA ASN A 97 11.18 -0.94 -9.44
C ASN A 97 10.76 -2.41 -9.47
N GLU A 98 10.39 -2.97 -8.32
CA GLU A 98 9.95 -4.37 -8.22
C GLU A 98 8.58 -4.59 -8.87
N ILE A 99 7.64 -3.66 -8.68
CA ILE A 99 6.34 -3.67 -9.36
C ILE A 99 6.54 -3.64 -10.87
N VAL A 100 7.40 -2.74 -11.38
CA VAL A 100 7.68 -2.64 -12.82
C VAL A 100 8.33 -3.93 -13.35
N ALA A 101 9.32 -4.47 -12.63
CA ALA A 101 9.99 -5.70 -13.01
C ALA A 101 9.03 -6.89 -13.02
N TYR A 102 8.18 -7.01 -12.00
CA TYR A 102 7.18 -8.05 -11.90
C TYR A 102 6.15 -7.95 -13.03
N ALA A 103 5.60 -6.75 -13.27
CA ALA A 103 4.60 -6.52 -14.30
C ALA A 103 5.11 -6.91 -15.69
N ARG A 104 6.36 -6.54 -16.03
CA ARG A 104 6.99 -6.92 -17.29
C ARG A 104 7.24 -8.43 -17.39
N LYS A 105 7.79 -9.04 -16.34
CA LYS A 105 8.11 -10.48 -16.30
C LYS A 105 6.86 -11.34 -16.45
N HIS A 106 5.78 -10.96 -15.78
CA HIS A 106 4.53 -11.73 -15.75
C HIS A 106 3.52 -11.28 -16.83
N LYS A 107 3.88 -10.31 -17.67
CA LYS A 107 2.98 -9.70 -18.66
C LYS A 107 1.65 -9.26 -18.03
N SER A 108 1.74 -8.63 -16.86
CA SER A 108 0.58 -8.22 -16.08
C SER A 108 -0.36 -7.36 -16.90
N PHE A 109 -1.66 -7.57 -16.73
CA PHE A 109 -2.70 -6.84 -17.45
C PHE A 109 -2.62 -5.33 -17.17
N GLY A 110 -2.47 -4.96 -15.90
CA GLY A 110 -2.34 -3.56 -15.50
C GLY A 110 -1.69 -3.38 -14.14
N ILE A 111 -1.43 -2.12 -13.80
CA ILE A 111 -0.95 -1.68 -12.50
C ILE A 111 -2.02 -0.78 -11.88
N LEU A 112 -2.40 -1.07 -10.64
CA LEU A 112 -3.29 -0.25 -9.84
C LEU A 112 -2.43 0.61 -8.89
N SER A 113 -2.45 1.93 -9.08
CA SER A 113 -1.64 2.85 -8.26
C SER A 113 -2.10 4.30 -8.43
N GLN A 114 -1.78 5.16 -7.47
CA GLN A 114 -1.90 6.62 -7.58
C GLN A 114 -0.66 7.28 -8.20
N ASP A 115 0.45 6.54 -8.31
CA ASP A 115 1.70 7.06 -8.84
C ASP A 115 1.69 6.99 -10.37
N THR A 116 1.81 8.13 -11.04
CA THR A 116 1.78 8.20 -12.51
C THR A 116 3.09 7.76 -13.15
N ASP A 117 4.18 7.58 -12.38
CA ASP A 117 5.48 7.15 -12.91
C ASP A 117 5.37 5.77 -13.59
N TYR A 118 4.42 4.93 -13.19
CA TYR A 118 4.14 3.64 -13.84
C TYR A 118 3.63 3.78 -15.29
N VAL A 119 2.99 4.89 -15.64
CA VAL A 119 2.56 5.18 -17.01
C VAL A 119 3.78 5.39 -17.89
N ILE A 120 4.73 6.19 -17.41
CA ILE A 120 5.98 6.51 -18.10
C ILE A 120 6.86 5.26 -18.22
N ALA A 121 6.86 4.42 -17.19
CA ALA A 121 7.61 3.17 -17.19
C ALA A 121 7.10 2.14 -18.22
N HIS A 122 5.90 2.33 -18.81
CA HIS A 122 5.27 1.38 -19.75
C HIS A 122 5.35 -0.07 -19.26
N ALA A 123 5.09 -0.27 -17.97
CA ALA A 123 5.36 -1.53 -17.28
C ALA A 123 4.27 -2.59 -17.47
N ALA A 124 3.04 -2.16 -17.77
CA ALA A 124 1.90 -3.01 -18.08
C ALA A 124 1.04 -2.37 -19.18
N LYS A 125 0.07 -3.11 -19.71
CA LYS A 125 -0.81 -2.62 -20.78
C LYS A 125 -1.75 -1.50 -20.28
N TYR A 126 -2.23 -1.63 -19.05
CA TYR A 126 -3.15 -0.67 -18.45
C TYR A 126 -2.58 -0.07 -17.16
N TYR A 127 -2.90 1.20 -16.94
CA TYR A 127 -2.72 1.87 -15.66
C TYR A 127 -4.10 2.24 -15.12
N LEU A 128 -4.39 1.85 -13.89
CA LEU A 128 -5.68 2.02 -13.24
C LEU A 128 -5.48 2.89 -11.98
N PRO A 129 -5.87 4.18 -12.01
CA PRO A 129 -5.80 5.02 -10.83
C PRO A 129 -6.83 4.54 -9.78
N ILE A 130 -6.41 4.45 -8.52
CA ILE A 130 -7.24 4.01 -7.38
C ILE A 130 -7.15 4.98 -6.22
#